data_AF-A0A1E7I2F3-F1
#
_entry.id   AF-A0A1E7I2F3-F1
#
_cell.length_a   1.000
_cell.length_b   1.000
_cell.length_c   1.000
_cell.angle_alpha   90.00
_cell.angle_beta   90.00
_cell.angle_gamma   90.00
#
_symmetry.space_group_name_H-M   'P 1'
#
loop_
_entity.id
_entity.type
_entity.pdbx_description
1 polymer ?
#
loop_
_entity_poly.entity_id
_entity_poly.type
_entity_poly.pdbx_seq_one_letter_code
_entity_poly.pdbx_strand_id
1 'polypeptide(L)'
;MRYQLKLMDTLSGTGCFAALPIPNLSFSEVLKHLEEHPYDEFMHRHMLDMLGKHRTRKIEKLITEIKGDPNKKVLAALIYEACLTHPKLASLKDKVEQEFDSQELKNFTPTLHLRSHQLADQPLHNQWTLVLSENMEEHKDLPTPEETGLPLLYEIDNLPPKIFINAASVKASLEKEGKLPPAKERAPIADVTAHAMKQLEALEVFLGPQMRQKGCLSPAAVLQHWQIKTKSDNGSFSNSLDAIQTSYGRGFSLINAQISCAMEVVERVSSYGSIGKAGVLNRTNPSPVIQGSYEEVSKDNNALNPSTISLEYPYEGQSLWWMEAEKFNGEEYEQVLIPVQHVFLFCNLDEQNLFSGLSSTGLASGNTFAEAQLSGLLEVLERDSDSTLPFDKERCFTIESDNAEVQKHLGDLKDLGINVWFQDMTSELGVPCYRAFAVGRLGDINKGGGCNLDGKRALLSALTEVPYPFPGPATAPCPEGLPVRKLEDLPDFSTGSADGDVMVLENLLAKNEFYPIYVDLTRKDLGIPVTRAIIPGLEIISDMDKFSRISPRLFRNYLEIKKVL
;
A
#
# COMPACT_ATOMS: atom_id res chain seq x y z
N MET A 1 14.24 12.13 19.76
CA MET A 1 15.02 12.42 18.53
C MET A 1 14.20 13.27 17.55
N ARG A 2 14.83 14.08 16.69
CA ARG A 2 14.13 14.83 15.62
C ARG A 2 14.57 14.33 14.26
N TYR A 3 13.62 14.00 13.40
CA TYR A 3 13.83 13.46 12.07
C TYR A 3 13.26 14.37 10.99
N GLN A 4 13.83 14.30 9.81
CA GLN A 4 13.30 14.89 8.60
C GLN A 4 13.10 13.81 7.55
N LEU A 5 11.91 13.73 6.97
CA LEU A 5 11.63 12.85 5.84
C LEU A 5 12.25 13.45 4.58
N LYS A 6 13.08 12.67 3.88
CA LYS A 6 13.69 13.08 2.61
C LYS A 6 13.35 12.09 1.52
N LEU A 7 13.04 12.61 0.34
CA LEU A 7 12.97 11.81 -0.89
C LEU A 7 14.39 11.35 -1.22
N MET A 8 14.57 10.05 -1.31
CA MET A 8 15.84 9.40 -1.61
C MET A 8 15.93 9.00 -3.08
N ASP A 9 14.82 8.50 -3.63
CA ASP A 9 14.72 8.06 -5.03
C ASP A 9 13.26 8.10 -5.51
N THR A 10 13.01 7.81 -6.79
CA THR A 10 11.67 7.61 -7.36
C THR A 10 11.69 6.36 -8.24
N LEU A 11 10.96 5.31 -7.85
CA LEU A 11 10.89 4.04 -8.56
C LEU A 11 9.49 3.85 -9.13
N SER A 12 9.38 3.62 -10.44
CA SER A 12 8.10 3.40 -11.15
C SER A 12 7.02 4.46 -10.88
N GLY A 13 7.42 5.72 -10.65
CA GLY A 13 6.51 6.83 -10.33
C GLY A 13 6.20 6.98 -8.83
N THR A 14 6.66 6.07 -7.98
CA THR A 14 6.50 6.10 -6.53
C THR A 14 7.75 6.67 -5.85
N GLY A 15 7.58 7.64 -4.95
CA GLY A 15 8.69 8.24 -4.21
C GLY A 15 9.19 7.33 -3.08
N CYS A 16 10.50 7.07 -3.01
CA CYS A 16 11.14 6.34 -1.93
C CYS A 16 11.67 7.33 -0.89
N PHE A 17 11.16 7.26 0.34
CA PHE A 17 11.51 8.21 1.39
C PHE A 17 12.31 7.56 2.52
N ALA A 18 13.17 8.34 3.18
CA ALA A 18 13.84 7.95 4.41
C ALA A 18 13.75 9.07 5.46
N ALA A 19 13.47 8.68 6.70
CA ALA A 19 13.53 9.57 7.84
C ALA A 19 14.99 9.65 8.34
N LEU A 20 15.59 10.84 8.27
CA LEU A 20 16.97 11.07 8.67
C LEU A 20 17.04 11.93 9.93
N PRO A 21 17.95 11.65 10.89
CA PRO A 21 18.11 12.51 12.06
C PRO A 21 18.54 13.91 11.62
N ILE A 22 17.90 14.94 12.16
CA ILE A 22 18.26 16.35 11.91
C ILE A 22 19.64 16.69 12.53
N PRO A 23 19.94 16.30 13.78
CA PRO A 23 21.29 16.47 14.31
C PRO A 23 22.30 15.61 13.55
N ASN A 24 23.49 16.15 13.31
CA ASN A 24 24.60 15.37 12.76
C ASN A 24 25.22 14.54 13.89
N LEU A 25 24.86 13.27 13.97
CA LEU A 25 25.32 12.34 15.03
C LEU A 25 26.53 11.53 14.55
N SER A 26 27.48 11.30 15.45
CA SER A 26 28.59 10.36 15.21
C SER A 26 28.11 8.91 15.31
N PHE A 27 28.88 7.98 14.73
CA PHE A 27 28.60 6.54 14.79
C PHE A 27 28.39 6.03 16.22
N SER A 28 29.18 6.52 17.18
CA SER A 28 29.09 6.13 18.59
C SER A 28 27.85 6.68 19.28
N GLU A 29 27.41 7.90 18.92
CA GLU A 29 26.17 8.48 19.47
C GLU A 29 24.93 7.76 18.92
N VAL A 30 24.93 7.44 17.62
CA VAL A 30 23.86 6.65 17.00
C VAL A 30 23.78 5.26 17.61
N LEU A 31 24.93 4.57 17.75
CA LEU A 31 24.96 3.25 18.36
C LEU A 31 24.48 3.28 19.81
N LYS A 32 24.93 4.25 20.61
CA LYS A 32 24.48 4.38 22.00
C LYS A 32 22.96 4.56 22.09
N HIS A 33 22.39 5.38 21.21
CA HIS A 33 20.93 5.57 21.14
C HIS A 33 20.21 4.25 20.82
N LEU A 34 20.70 3.48 19.86
CA LEU A 34 20.08 2.20 19.49
C LEU A 34 20.28 1.10 20.54
N GLU A 35 21.38 1.12 21.31
CA GLU A 35 21.55 0.22 22.45
C GLU A 35 20.54 0.51 23.57
N GLU A 36 20.08 1.76 23.70
CA GLU A 36 19.03 2.18 24.65
C GLU A 36 17.61 2.00 24.07
N HIS A 37 17.45 2.17 22.75
CA HIS A 37 16.19 2.18 22.02
C HIS A 37 16.30 1.35 20.73
N PRO A 38 16.37 0.01 20.83
CA PRO A 38 16.67 -0.85 19.69
C PRO A 38 15.62 -0.80 18.58
N TYR A 39 14.40 -0.37 18.90
CA TYR A 39 13.30 -0.32 17.95
C TYR A 39 13.02 1.08 17.37
N ASP A 40 13.91 2.05 17.58
CA ASP A 40 13.85 3.31 16.82
C ASP A 40 14.24 3.04 15.35
N GLU A 41 13.24 2.69 14.54
CA GLU A 41 13.40 2.27 13.14
C GLU A 41 14.11 3.33 12.31
N PHE A 42 13.79 4.61 12.53
CA PHE A 42 14.38 5.72 11.78
C PHE A 42 15.88 5.84 12.07
N MET A 43 16.29 5.75 13.34
CA MET A 43 17.71 5.70 13.70
C MET A 43 18.39 4.42 13.20
N HIS A 44 17.68 3.28 13.24
CA HIS A 44 18.21 1.98 12.82
C HIS A 44 18.55 1.97 11.34
N ARG A 45 17.62 2.43 10.47
CA ARG A 45 17.87 2.59 9.03
C ARG A 45 19.03 3.57 8.75
N HIS A 46 19.16 4.64 9.53
CA HIS A 46 20.30 5.56 9.42
C HIS A 46 21.63 4.87 9.77
N MET A 47 21.65 4.06 10.83
CA MET A 47 22.84 3.31 11.23
C MET A 47 23.26 2.24 10.21
N LEU A 48 22.30 1.56 9.56
CA LEU A 48 22.58 0.62 8.47
C LEU A 48 23.33 1.32 7.32
N ASP A 49 22.87 2.49 6.88
CA ASP A 49 23.56 3.30 5.86
C ASP A 49 24.98 3.70 6.30
N MET A 50 25.18 4.08 7.57
CA MET A 50 26.51 4.36 8.11
C MET A 50 27.45 3.14 8.07
N LEU A 51 26.93 1.95 8.42
CA LEU A 51 27.67 0.69 8.37
C LEU A 51 28.06 0.34 6.92
N GLY A 52 27.12 0.46 5.97
CA GLY A 52 27.36 0.21 4.55
C GLY A 52 28.47 1.06 3.93
N LYS A 53 28.68 2.28 4.47
CA LYS A 53 29.75 3.20 4.03
C LYS A 53 31.14 2.82 4.54
N HIS A 54 31.26 1.98 5.57
CA HIS A 54 32.56 1.58 6.10
C HIS A 54 33.31 0.57 5.22
N ARG A 55 34.62 0.43 5.47
CA ARG A 55 35.43 -0.62 4.82
C ARG A 55 35.14 -1.96 5.49
N THR A 56 35.10 -3.04 4.70
CA THR A 56 34.84 -4.41 5.17
C THR A 56 35.75 -4.78 6.35
N ARG A 57 37.06 -4.47 6.29
CA ARG A 57 38.02 -4.69 7.39
C ARG A 57 37.65 -4.00 8.71
N LYS A 58 36.98 -2.83 8.65
CA LYS A 58 36.51 -2.13 9.86
C LYS A 58 35.35 -2.87 10.49
N ILE A 59 34.38 -3.31 9.69
CA ILE A 59 33.23 -4.10 10.16
C ILE A 59 33.69 -5.46 10.71
N GLU A 60 34.63 -6.10 10.03
CA GLU A 60 35.24 -7.34 10.49
C GLU A 60 35.91 -7.20 11.86
N LYS A 61 36.60 -6.07 12.09
CA LYS A 61 37.19 -5.77 13.39
C LYS A 61 36.10 -5.60 14.47
N LEU A 62 35.00 -4.90 14.16
CA LEU A 62 33.88 -4.74 15.09
C LEU A 62 33.27 -6.09 15.49
N ILE A 63 33.07 -7.01 14.54
CA ILE A 63 32.60 -8.38 14.81
C ILE A 63 33.48 -9.06 15.86
N THR A 64 34.81 -8.97 15.71
CA THR A 64 35.75 -9.57 16.66
C THR A 64 35.75 -8.87 18.02
N GLU A 65 35.58 -7.55 18.06
CA GLU A 65 35.58 -6.76 19.31
C GLU A 65 34.34 -7.02 20.18
N ILE A 66 33.18 -7.26 19.57
CA ILE A 66 31.91 -7.46 20.30
C ILE A 66 31.59 -8.93 20.59
N LYS A 67 32.42 -9.85 20.10
CA LYS A 67 32.24 -11.29 20.29
C LYS A 67 32.11 -11.63 21.77
N GLY A 68 31.02 -12.33 22.13
CA GLY A 68 30.75 -12.79 23.49
C GLY A 68 30.29 -11.70 24.47
N ASP A 69 30.10 -10.45 24.03
CA ASP A 69 29.54 -9.39 24.88
C ASP A 69 28.00 -9.36 24.76
N PRO A 70 27.26 -9.75 25.82
CA PRO A 70 25.80 -9.77 25.78
C PRO A 70 25.16 -8.39 25.62
N ASN A 71 25.91 -7.30 25.88
CA ASN A 71 25.41 -5.94 25.73
C ASN A 71 25.53 -5.41 24.29
N LYS A 72 26.14 -6.17 23.38
CA LYS A 72 26.38 -5.76 21.99
C LYS A 72 25.49 -6.46 20.97
N LYS A 73 24.38 -7.06 21.40
CA LYS A 73 23.41 -7.74 20.53
C LYS A 73 22.78 -6.81 19.50
N VAL A 74 22.50 -5.56 19.85
CA VAL A 74 21.98 -4.55 18.89
C VAL A 74 22.99 -4.28 17.78
N LEU A 75 24.27 -4.07 18.12
CA LEU A 75 25.33 -3.89 17.11
C LEU A 75 25.54 -5.15 16.27
N ALA A 76 25.48 -6.33 16.88
CA ALA A 76 25.58 -7.60 16.16
C ALA A 76 24.42 -7.78 15.16
N ALA A 77 23.18 -7.49 15.57
CA ALA A 77 22.01 -7.50 14.68
C ALA A 77 22.15 -6.50 13.53
N LEU A 78 22.55 -5.26 13.82
CA LEU A 78 22.83 -4.23 12.81
C LEU A 78 23.91 -4.66 11.81
N ILE A 79 25.02 -5.24 12.28
CA ILE A 79 26.08 -5.75 11.39
C ILE A 79 25.55 -6.89 10.53
N TYR A 80 24.75 -7.79 11.10
CA TYR A 80 24.17 -8.90 10.37
C TYR A 80 23.26 -8.39 9.25
N GLU A 81 22.34 -7.48 9.56
CA GLU A 81 21.48 -6.84 8.56
C GLU A 81 22.29 -6.10 7.51
N ALA A 82 23.34 -5.37 7.90
CA ALA A 82 24.21 -4.68 6.96
C ALA A 82 24.91 -5.66 6.00
N CYS A 83 25.23 -6.89 6.44
CA CYS A 83 25.75 -7.94 5.56
C CYS A 83 24.69 -8.43 4.56
N LEU A 84 23.40 -8.41 4.93
CA LEU A 84 22.29 -8.80 4.05
C LEU A 84 21.86 -7.69 3.08
N THR A 85 22.04 -6.42 3.46
CA THR A 85 21.52 -5.26 2.69
C THR A 85 22.58 -4.55 1.86
N HIS A 86 23.87 -4.66 2.24
CA HIS A 86 24.96 -4.01 1.52
C HIS A 86 25.89 -5.03 0.86
N PRO A 87 25.91 -5.14 -0.50
CA PRO A 87 26.72 -6.12 -1.22
C PRO A 87 28.21 -6.14 -0.84
N LYS A 88 28.77 -4.98 -0.48
CA LYS A 88 30.17 -4.83 -0.04
C LYS A 88 30.50 -5.55 1.28
N LEU A 89 29.49 -5.80 2.10
CA LEU A 89 29.62 -6.46 3.41
C LEU A 89 29.15 -7.92 3.39
N ALA A 90 28.53 -8.39 2.30
CA ALA A 90 27.97 -9.72 2.18
C ALA A 90 28.95 -10.85 2.54
N SER A 91 30.24 -10.69 2.22
CA SER A 91 31.28 -11.68 2.55
C SER A 91 31.53 -11.88 4.05
N LEU A 92 30.99 -11.01 4.91
CA LEU A 92 31.12 -11.13 6.37
C LEU A 92 29.97 -11.93 7.01
N LYS A 93 28.90 -12.25 6.26
CA LYS A 93 27.71 -12.94 6.77
C LYS A 93 28.05 -14.22 7.52
N ASP A 94 28.80 -15.12 6.90
CA ASP A 94 29.17 -16.41 7.49
C ASP A 94 29.97 -16.24 8.79
N LYS A 95 30.78 -15.18 8.89
CA LYS A 95 31.52 -14.84 10.11
C LYS A 95 30.59 -14.39 11.23
N VAL A 96 29.56 -13.61 10.92
CA VAL A 96 28.54 -13.21 11.89
C VAL A 96 27.78 -14.45 12.39
N GLU A 97 27.36 -15.33 11.49
CA GLU A 97 26.62 -16.57 11.81
C GLU A 97 27.44 -17.58 12.63
N GLN A 98 28.78 -17.55 12.52
CA GLN A 98 29.67 -18.36 13.36
C GLN A 98 29.81 -17.82 14.78
N GLU A 99 29.65 -16.51 14.98
CA GLU A 99 30.00 -15.82 16.22
C GLU A 99 28.78 -15.44 17.07
N PHE A 100 27.60 -15.34 16.46
CA PHE A 100 26.36 -14.93 17.12
C PHE A 100 25.20 -15.86 16.76
N ASP A 101 24.27 -16.04 17.70
CA ASP A 101 23.03 -16.78 17.46
C ASP A 101 22.05 -15.94 16.65
N SER A 102 21.82 -16.32 15.39
CA SER A 102 20.89 -15.64 14.50
C SER A 102 19.46 -15.62 15.05
N GLN A 103 19.01 -16.68 15.72
CA GLN A 103 17.65 -16.75 16.28
C GLN A 103 17.46 -15.77 17.43
N GLU A 104 18.52 -15.48 18.19
CA GLU A 104 18.48 -14.46 19.21
C GLU A 104 18.50 -13.05 18.61
N LEU A 105 19.39 -12.80 17.64
CA LEU A 105 19.62 -11.46 17.08
C LEU A 105 18.38 -10.84 16.42
N LYS A 106 17.44 -11.66 15.91
CA LYS A 106 16.19 -11.16 15.30
C LYS A 106 15.30 -10.38 16.27
N ASN A 107 15.52 -10.52 17.58
CA ASN A 107 14.80 -9.80 18.63
C ASN A 107 15.44 -8.46 19.00
N PHE A 108 16.57 -8.07 18.37
CA PHE A 108 17.31 -6.84 18.67
C PHE A 108 17.32 -5.86 17.48
N THR A 109 16.32 -5.97 16.62
CA THR A 109 16.13 -5.15 15.43
C THR A 109 14.65 -4.89 15.17
N PRO A 110 14.25 -3.68 14.72
CA PRO A 110 12.86 -3.41 14.35
C PRO A 110 12.52 -3.99 12.98
N THR A 111 13.49 -4.17 12.08
CA THR A 111 13.21 -4.49 10.67
C THR A 111 12.92 -5.97 10.43
N LEU A 112 12.51 -6.30 9.20
CA LEU A 112 12.25 -7.67 8.77
C LEU A 112 13.49 -8.40 8.21
N HIS A 113 14.64 -7.73 8.05
CA HIS A 113 15.80 -8.30 7.33
C HIS A 113 16.25 -9.65 7.90
N LEU A 114 16.45 -9.75 9.21
CA LEU A 114 16.89 -11.01 9.84
C LEU A 114 15.77 -12.05 9.84
N ARG A 115 14.54 -11.64 10.17
CA ARG A 115 13.37 -12.50 10.25
C ARG A 115 13.08 -13.17 8.89
N SER A 116 12.98 -12.40 7.82
CA SER A 116 12.79 -12.91 6.45
C SER A 116 13.95 -13.80 6.00
N HIS A 117 15.21 -13.43 6.30
CA HIS A 117 16.37 -14.26 5.94
C HIS A 117 16.37 -15.65 6.59
N GLN A 118 15.73 -15.79 7.75
CA GLN A 118 15.67 -17.05 8.49
C GLN A 118 14.54 -17.99 8.04
N LEU A 119 13.63 -17.52 7.20
CA LEU A 119 12.60 -18.38 6.60
C LEU A 119 13.25 -19.33 5.59
N ALA A 120 13.12 -20.64 5.84
CA ALA A 120 13.74 -21.68 5.03
C ALA A 120 13.28 -21.67 3.56
N ASP A 121 12.05 -21.23 3.31
CA ASP A 121 11.42 -21.16 1.99
C ASP A 121 11.53 -19.78 1.32
N GLN A 122 12.09 -18.76 2.00
CA GLN A 122 12.26 -17.42 1.41
C GLN A 122 13.07 -17.43 0.11
N PRO A 123 14.16 -18.22 -0.03
CA PRO A 123 14.87 -18.30 -1.31
C PRO A 123 13.98 -18.76 -2.46
N LEU A 124 13.05 -19.69 -2.20
CA LEU A 124 12.11 -20.17 -3.21
C LEU A 124 11.07 -19.10 -3.56
N HIS A 125 10.53 -18.40 -2.56
CA HIS A 125 9.65 -17.24 -2.81
C HIS A 125 10.35 -16.16 -3.63
N ASN A 126 11.63 -15.87 -3.37
CA ASN A 126 12.39 -14.90 -4.16
C ASN A 126 12.58 -15.34 -5.62
N GLN A 127 12.81 -16.64 -5.86
CA GLN A 127 12.91 -17.18 -7.23
C GLN A 127 11.58 -17.04 -7.99
N TRP A 128 10.46 -17.40 -7.35
CA TRP A 128 9.14 -17.23 -7.94
C TRP A 128 8.73 -15.76 -8.11
N THR A 129 9.17 -14.89 -7.20
CA THR A 129 8.98 -13.44 -7.30
C THR A 129 9.61 -12.92 -8.58
N LEU A 130 10.84 -13.34 -8.92
CA LEU A 130 11.46 -12.95 -10.18
C LEU A 130 10.62 -13.36 -11.39
N VAL A 131 10.19 -14.63 -11.46
CA VAL A 131 9.37 -15.15 -12.57
C VAL A 131 8.05 -14.39 -12.72
N LEU A 132 7.35 -14.14 -11.62
CA LEU A 132 6.05 -13.48 -11.65
C LEU A 132 6.18 -11.98 -11.92
N SER A 133 7.18 -11.31 -11.35
CA SER A 133 7.45 -9.89 -11.59
C SER A 133 7.83 -9.61 -13.05
N GLU A 134 8.55 -10.52 -13.70
CA GLU A 134 8.89 -10.42 -15.13
C GLU A 134 7.64 -10.40 -16.01
N ASN A 135 6.59 -11.11 -15.61
CA ASN A 135 5.30 -11.04 -16.28
C ASN A 135 4.49 -9.79 -15.88
N MET A 136 4.36 -9.53 -14.58
CA MET A 136 3.47 -8.49 -14.05
C MET A 136 3.97 -7.06 -14.28
N GLU A 137 5.29 -6.87 -14.37
CA GLU A 137 5.95 -5.58 -14.58
C GLU A 137 6.48 -5.41 -16.01
N GLU A 138 6.98 -6.49 -16.62
CA GLU A 138 7.64 -6.43 -17.95
C GLU A 138 6.83 -7.09 -19.07
N HIS A 139 5.64 -7.62 -18.77
CA HIS A 139 4.78 -8.36 -19.72
C HIS A 139 5.48 -9.53 -20.42
N LYS A 140 6.52 -10.11 -19.81
CA LYS A 140 7.12 -11.36 -20.31
C LYS A 140 6.10 -12.49 -20.24
N ASP A 141 6.18 -13.43 -21.17
CA ASP A 141 5.38 -14.64 -21.11
C ASP A 141 5.75 -15.44 -19.86
N LEU A 142 4.73 -15.85 -19.11
CA LEU A 142 4.93 -16.77 -17.99
C LEU A 142 5.45 -18.12 -18.53
N PRO A 143 6.43 -18.77 -17.91
CA PRO A 143 6.76 -20.18 -18.17
C PRO A 143 5.73 -21.13 -17.51
N THR A 144 5.69 -22.41 -17.87
CA THR A 144 5.02 -23.45 -17.04
C THR A 144 5.88 -23.82 -15.84
N PRO A 145 5.34 -24.45 -14.78
CA PRO A 145 6.14 -24.90 -13.64
C PRO A 145 7.32 -25.77 -14.06
N GLU A 146 7.14 -26.67 -15.03
CA GLU A 146 8.21 -27.52 -15.56
C GLU A 146 9.30 -26.71 -16.26
N GLU A 147 8.92 -25.69 -17.03
CA GLU A 147 9.85 -24.80 -17.74
C GLU A 147 10.67 -23.94 -16.79
N THR A 148 10.12 -23.56 -15.63
CA THR A 148 10.88 -22.82 -14.61
C THR A 148 12.01 -23.65 -14.00
N GLY A 149 11.84 -24.97 -13.91
CA GLY A 149 12.72 -25.85 -13.13
C GLY A 149 12.69 -25.60 -11.61
N LEU A 150 11.76 -24.77 -11.12
CA LEU A 150 11.61 -24.45 -9.71
C LEU A 150 10.67 -25.47 -9.03
N PRO A 151 10.92 -25.82 -7.75
CA PRO A 151 9.92 -26.49 -6.93
C PRO A 151 8.62 -25.68 -6.86
N LEU A 152 7.47 -26.36 -6.80
CA LEU A 152 6.19 -25.70 -6.54
C LEU A 152 6.22 -25.06 -5.15
N LEU A 153 5.66 -23.85 -5.03
CA LEU A 153 5.48 -23.19 -3.73
C LEU A 153 4.42 -23.88 -2.88
N TYR A 154 3.38 -24.39 -3.54
CA TYR A 154 2.21 -24.97 -2.91
C TYR A 154 1.84 -26.26 -3.61
N GLU A 155 1.39 -27.24 -2.82
CA GLU A 155 0.70 -28.42 -3.36
C GLU A 155 -0.61 -27.99 -4.01
N ILE A 156 -0.88 -28.50 -5.22
CA ILE A 156 -2.05 -28.09 -6.03
C ILE A 156 -3.36 -28.30 -5.28
N ASP A 157 -3.50 -29.43 -4.57
CA ASP A 157 -4.70 -29.77 -3.79
C ASP A 157 -4.95 -28.83 -2.60
N ASN A 158 -3.94 -28.06 -2.18
CA ASN A 158 -4.03 -27.10 -1.07
C ASN A 158 -4.30 -25.66 -1.53
N LEU A 159 -4.42 -25.42 -2.84
CA LEU A 159 -4.69 -24.09 -3.37
C LEU A 159 -6.15 -23.67 -3.10
N PRO A 160 -6.40 -22.38 -2.82
CA PRO A 160 -7.74 -21.91 -2.50
C PRO A 160 -8.69 -22.06 -3.71
N PRO A 161 -9.88 -22.67 -3.55
CA PRO A 161 -10.82 -22.83 -4.66
C PRO A 161 -11.33 -21.47 -5.14
N LYS A 162 -11.77 -21.38 -6.40
CA LYS A 162 -12.37 -20.16 -6.98
C LYS A 162 -13.89 -20.14 -6.80
N ILE A 163 -14.36 -20.47 -5.60
CA ILE A 163 -15.79 -20.48 -5.26
C ILE A 163 -16.09 -19.21 -4.48
N PHE A 164 -16.58 -18.19 -5.19
CA PHE A 164 -16.88 -16.88 -4.61
C PHE A 164 -18.28 -16.42 -4.98
N ILE A 165 -18.91 -15.72 -4.05
CA ILE A 165 -20.11 -14.93 -4.29
C ILE A 165 -19.64 -13.60 -4.89
N ASN A 166 -20.20 -13.20 -6.03
CA ASN A 166 -19.77 -12.00 -6.75
C ASN A 166 -20.66 -10.78 -6.49
N ALA A 167 -20.13 -9.58 -6.76
CA ALA A 167 -20.80 -8.29 -6.53
C ALA A 167 -22.19 -8.21 -7.20
N ALA A 168 -22.33 -8.72 -8.43
CA ALA A 168 -23.59 -8.72 -9.16
C ALA A 168 -24.68 -9.49 -8.41
N SER A 169 -24.35 -10.68 -7.89
CA SER A 169 -25.30 -11.51 -7.13
C SER A 169 -25.70 -10.88 -5.80
N VAL A 170 -24.76 -10.20 -5.13
CA VAL A 170 -25.02 -9.52 -3.86
C VAL A 170 -25.94 -8.32 -4.08
N LYS A 171 -25.64 -7.47 -5.06
CA LYS A 171 -26.49 -6.33 -5.44
C LYS A 171 -27.92 -6.79 -5.73
N ALA A 172 -28.09 -7.79 -6.58
CA ALA A 172 -29.40 -8.32 -6.95
C ALA A 172 -30.18 -8.86 -5.74
N SER A 173 -29.51 -9.50 -4.78
CA SER A 173 -30.12 -9.97 -3.53
C SER A 173 -30.62 -8.79 -2.68
N LEU A 174 -29.78 -7.78 -2.47
CA LEU A 174 -30.11 -6.60 -1.66
C LEU A 174 -31.26 -5.78 -2.26
N GLU A 175 -31.28 -5.63 -3.59
CA GLU A 175 -32.39 -5.00 -4.32
C GLU A 175 -33.69 -5.77 -4.13
N LYS A 176 -33.66 -7.10 -4.30
CA LYS A 176 -34.83 -7.97 -4.15
C LYS A 176 -35.38 -7.96 -2.71
N GLU A 177 -34.49 -7.86 -1.73
CA GLU A 177 -34.84 -7.79 -0.30
C GLU A 177 -35.29 -6.39 0.13
N GLY A 178 -35.14 -5.37 -0.73
CA GLY A 178 -35.47 -3.98 -0.40
C GLY A 178 -34.57 -3.39 0.69
N LYS A 179 -33.33 -3.89 0.82
CA LYS A 179 -32.37 -3.46 1.85
C LYS A 179 -31.51 -2.26 1.47
N LEU A 180 -31.40 -1.95 0.18
CA LEU A 180 -30.58 -0.83 -0.27
C LEU A 180 -31.16 0.51 0.21
N PRO A 181 -30.30 1.41 0.73
CA PRO A 181 -30.73 2.75 1.09
C PRO A 181 -31.15 3.54 -0.16
N PRO A 182 -31.95 4.61 -0.01
CA PRO A 182 -32.29 5.46 -1.13
C PRO A 182 -31.04 6.12 -1.72
N ALA A 183 -31.03 6.30 -3.04
CA ALA A 183 -30.00 7.07 -3.72
C ALA A 183 -29.87 8.46 -3.08
N LYS A 184 -28.63 8.88 -2.84
CA LYS A 184 -28.31 10.14 -2.17
C LYS A 184 -27.36 10.93 -3.06
N GLU A 185 -27.82 12.09 -3.50
CA GLU A 185 -27.02 12.96 -4.35
C GLU A 185 -25.77 13.44 -3.60
N ARG A 186 -24.64 13.43 -4.29
CA ARG A 186 -23.37 13.93 -3.72
C ARG A 186 -23.42 15.45 -3.59
N ALA A 187 -22.68 15.96 -2.62
CA ALA A 187 -22.47 17.40 -2.52
C ALA A 187 -21.82 17.93 -3.82
N PRO A 188 -22.16 19.15 -4.26
CA PRO A 188 -21.54 19.75 -5.44
C PRO A 188 -20.01 19.81 -5.29
N ILE A 189 -19.29 19.40 -6.33
CA ILE A 189 -17.81 19.34 -6.34
C ILE A 189 -17.19 20.69 -5.96
N ALA A 190 -17.79 21.80 -6.39
CA ALA A 190 -17.32 23.15 -6.06
C ALA A 190 -17.35 23.42 -4.55
N ASP A 191 -18.40 23.00 -3.85
CA ASP A 191 -18.56 23.22 -2.41
C ASP A 191 -17.57 22.36 -1.61
N VAL A 192 -17.40 21.10 -2.02
CA VAL A 192 -16.44 20.18 -1.39
C VAL A 192 -15.01 20.70 -1.57
N THR A 193 -14.67 21.17 -2.78
CA THR A 193 -13.35 21.76 -3.06
C THR A 193 -13.09 22.99 -2.20
N ALA A 194 -14.06 23.91 -2.15
CA ALA A 194 -13.94 25.14 -1.37
C ALA A 194 -13.79 24.85 0.13
N HIS A 195 -14.53 23.86 0.65
CA HIS A 195 -14.39 23.42 2.03
C HIS A 195 -13.00 22.84 2.32
N ALA A 196 -12.55 21.87 1.51
CA ALA A 196 -11.25 21.22 1.70
C ALA A 196 -10.09 22.22 1.63
N MET A 197 -10.06 23.08 0.61
CA MET A 197 -9.04 24.11 0.46
C MET A 197 -9.03 25.07 1.65
N LYS A 198 -10.21 25.54 2.10
CA LYS A 198 -10.31 26.42 3.26
C LYS A 198 -9.71 25.80 4.53
N GLN A 199 -9.98 24.51 4.79
CA GLN A 199 -9.43 23.83 5.97
C GLN A 199 -7.92 23.63 5.86
N LEU A 200 -7.43 23.20 4.70
CA LEU A 200 -5.99 23.00 4.47
C LEU A 200 -5.19 24.32 4.54
N GLU A 201 -5.73 25.40 3.99
CA GLU A 201 -5.14 26.74 4.10
C GLU A 201 -5.09 27.23 5.55
N ALA A 202 -6.15 27.00 6.34
CA ALA A 202 -6.19 27.35 7.75
C ALA A 202 -5.15 26.59 8.59
N LEU A 203 -4.74 25.39 8.16
CA LEU A 203 -3.65 24.62 8.77
C LEU A 203 -2.25 25.03 8.28
N GLU A 204 -2.14 25.93 7.30
CA GLU A 204 -0.87 26.37 6.72
C GLU A 204 0.02 25.22 6.21
N VAL A 205 -0.60 24.13 5.72
CA VAL A 205 0.15 22.94 5.27
C VAL A 205 0.79 23.13 3.90
N PHE A 206 0.27 24.03 3.06
CA PHE A 206 0.74 24.17 1.68
C PHE A 206 2.11 24.87 1.59
N LEU A 207 2.96 24.32 0.72
CA LEU A 207 4.25 24.89 0.35
C LEU A 207 4.19 25.47 -1.07
N GLY A 208 3.76 26.72 -1.16
CA GLY A 208 3.63 27.44 -2.43
C GLY A 208 2.35 27.10 -3.19
N PRO A 209 2.19 27.65 -4.42
CA PRO A 209 0.97 27.51 -5.19
C PRO A 209 0.84 26.13 -5.83
N GLN A 210 -0.40 25.75 -6.12
CA GLN A 210 -0.70 24.58 -6.93
C GLN A 210 -0.13 24.74 -8.34
N MET A 211 0.42 23.65 -8.88
CA MET A 211 1.06 23.66 -10.20
C MET A 211 0.37 22.67 -11.14
N ARG A 212 0.42 22.94 -12.44
CA ARG A 212 -0.02 21.99 -13.46
C ARG A 212 0.95 20.80 -13.51
N GLN A 213 0.41 19.60 -13.49
CA GLN A 213 1.14 18.36 -13.70
C GLN A 213 0.92 17.88 -15.15
N LYS A 214 1.94 17.26 -15.75
CA LYS A 214 1.89 16.72 -17.13
C LYS A 214 2.46 15.30 -17.22
N GLY A 215 2.69 14.64 -16.09
CA GLY A 215 3.32 13.32 -16.00
C GLY A 215 2.32 12.18 -15.85
N CYS A 216 1.07 12.39 -16.26
CA CYS A 216 0.06 11.34 -16.35
C CYS A 216 -0.82 11.56 -17.57
N LEU A 217 -1.55 10.54 -18.00
CA LEU A 217 -2.43 10.62 -19.16
C LEU A 217 -3.71 11.41 -18.91
N SER A 218 -3.94 11.88 -17.69
CA SER A 218 -5.10 12.70 -17.39
C SER A 218 -5.12 14.02 -18.19
N PRO A 219 -6.27 14.42 -18.79
CA PRO A 219 -6.34 15.66 -19.56
C PRO A 219 -6.25 16.91 -18.69
N ALA A 220 -6.62 16.82 -17.40
CA ALA A 220 -6.34 17.83 -16.40
C ALA A 220 -5.64 17.19 -15.21
N ALA A 221 -4.46 17.69 -14.89
CA ALA A 221 -3.70 17.24 -13.74
C ALA A 221 -3.01 18.40 -13.03
N VAL A 222 -2.97 18.31 -11.71
CA VAL A 222 -2.32 19.28 -10.82
C VAL A 222 -1.46 18.56 -9.79
N LEU A 223 -0.54 19.29 -9.19
CA LEU A 223 0.22 18.84 -8.03
C LEU A 223 0.31 19.96 -7.00
N GLN A 224 0.41 19.58 -5.74
CA GLN A 224 0.54 20.50 -4.62
C GLN A 224 1.60 19.99 -3.66
N HIS A 225 2.60 20.83 -3.37
CA HIS A 225 3.54 20.56 -2.29
C HIS A 225 2.92 20.96 -0.96
N TRP A 226 3.17 20.15 0.07
CA TRP A 226 2.67 20.38 1.42
C TRP A 226 3.66 19.85 2.45
N GLN A 227 3.50 20.29 3.69
CA GLN A 227 4.32 19.90 4.83
C GLN A 227 3.47 19.47 6.02
N ILE A 228 4.05 18.60 6.84
CA ILE A 228 3.44 18.17 8.10
C ILE A 228 4.54 17.92 9.14
N LYS A 229 4.18 18.12 10.40
CA LYS A 229 5.01 17.77 11.55
C LYS A 229 4.25 16.83 12.45
N THR A 230 4.88 15.73 12.82
CA THR A 230 4.33 14.79 13.81
C THR A 230 5.23 14.67 15.02
N LYS A 231 4.64 14.24 16.12
CA LYS A 231 5.37 13.91 17.36
C LYS A 231 4.80 12.63 17.95
N SER A 232 5.69 11.72 18.34
CA SER A 232 5.37 10.55 19.14
C SER A 232 6.08 10.63 20.48
N ASP A 233 5.33 10.43 21.56
CA ASP A 233 5.78 10.45 22.95
C ASP A 233 5.10 9.31 23.70
N ASN A 234 5.48 8.09 23.35
CA ASN A 234 4.95 6.86 23.91
C ASN A 234 5.98 5.71 23.77
N GLY A 235 6.09 4.84 24.76
CA GLY A 235 7.13 3.79 24.82
C GLY A 235 8.47 4.28 25.38
N SER A 236 9.58 3.65 24.95
CA SER A 236 10.91 3.96 25.49
C SER A 236 11.53 5.26 24.97
N PHE A 237 11.08 5.80 23.84
CA PHE A 237 11.63 7.02 23.25
C PHE A 237 10.56 8.00 22.75
N SER A 238 10.93 9.29 22.70
CA SER A 238 10.12 10.33 22.04
C SER A 238 10.77 10.74 20.73
N ASN A 239 9.97 10.90 19.68
CA ASN A 239 10.45 11.35 18.37
C ASN A 239 9.53 12.39 17.72
N SER A 240 10.04 13.04 16.67
CA SER A 240 9.26 13.93 15.80
C SER A 240 9.75 13.80 14.37
N LEU A 241 8.85 13.99 13.42
CA LEU A 241 9.13 13.91 12.00
C LEU A 241 8.63 15.19 11.31
N ASP A 242 9.54 15.90 10.66
CA ASP A 242 9.23 16.97 9.72
C ASP A 242 9.22 16.37 8.30
N ALA A 243 8.09 16.43 7.61
CA ALA A 243 7.94 15.87 6.27
C ALA A 243 7.48 16.93 5.27
N ILE A 244 8.06 16.88 4.07
CA ILE A 244 7.60 17.60 2.88
C ILE A 244 7.17 16.56 1.86
N GLN A 245 5.98 16.73 1.32
CA GLN A 245 5.34 15.78 0.43
C GLN A 245 4.71 16.48 -0.77
N THR A 246 4.38 15.68 -1.78
CA THR A 246 3.65 16.13 -2.96
C THR A 246 2.46 15.23 -3.15
N SER A 247 1.29 15.83 -3.29
CA SER A 247 0.07 15.12 -3.70
C SER A 247 -0.35 15.55 -5.09
N TYR A 248 -1.09 14.69 -5.77
CA TYR A 248 -1.45 14.85 -7.16
C TYR A 248 -2.96 14.85 -7.30
N GLY A 249 -3.47 15.49 -8.32
CA GLY A 249 -4.88 15.41 -8.66
C GLY A 249 -5.08 15.27 -10.13
N ARG A 250 -6.06 14.44 -10.49
CA ARG A 250 -6.29 13.98 -11.87
C ARG A 250 -7.77 14.06 -12.17
N GLY A 251 -8.12 14.29 -13.43
CA GLY A 251 -9.51 14.23 -13.88
C GLY A 251 -9.73 14.74 -15.29
N PHE A 252 -10.97 14.60 -15.77
CA PHE A 252 -11.38 15.10 -17.08
C PHE A 252 -11.54 16.62 -17.16
N SER A 253 -11.63 17.28 -16.01
CA SER A 253 -11.74 18.74 -15.88
C SER A 253 -10.77 19.27 -14.82
N LEU A 254 -10.41 20.55 -14.93
CA LEU A 254 -9.51 21.17 -13.96
C LEU A 254 -10.08 21.11 -12.53
N ILE A 255 -11.38 21.34 -12.35
CA ILE A 255 -12.00 21.30 -11.02
C ILE A 255 -11.94 19.89 -10.41
N ASN A 256 -12.09 18.83 -11.22
CA ASN A 256 -11.95 17.44 -10.76
C ASN A 256 -10.50 17.13 -10.34
N ALA A 257 -9.53 17.63 -11.09
CA ALA A 257 -8.13 17.50 -10.71
C ALA A 257 -7.82 18.26 -9.41
N GLN A 258 -8.38 19.45 -9.23
CA GLN A 258 -8.16 20.27 -8.04
C GLN A 258 -8.74 19.65 -6.77
N ILE A 259 -9.98 19.15 -6.82
CA ILE A 259 -10.59 18.46 -5.69
C ILE A 259 -9.87 17.16 -5.35
N SER A 260 -9.50 16.37 -6.36
CA SER A 260 -8.74 15.13 -6.18
C SER A 260 -7.42 15.41 -5.44
N CYS A 261 -6.69 16.46 -5.85
CA CYS A 261 -5.45 16.86 -5.18
C CYS A 261 -5.70 17.31 -3.73
N ALA A 262 -6.70 18.15 -3.49
CA ALA A 262 -7.00 18.64 -2.14
C ALA A 262 -7.42 17.49 -1.20
N MET A 263 -8.26 16.57 -1.67
CA MET A 263 -8.73 15.43 -0.89
C MET A 263 -7.61 14.41 -0.63
N GLU A 264 -6.67 14.23 -1.57
CA GLU A 264 -5.46 13.46 -1.31
C GLU A 264 -4.62 14.13 -0.20
N VAL A 265 -4.42 15.46 -0.23
CA VAL A 265 -3.71 16.15 0.87
C VAL A 265 -4.42 15.97 2.22
N VAL A 266 -5.76 16.06 2.27
CA VAL A 266 -6.53 15.80 3.50
C VAL A 266 -6.26 14.41 4.05
N GLU A 267 -6.31 13.40 3.18
CA GLU A 267 -6.04 12.01 3.53
C GLU A 267 -4.60 11.84 4.06
N ARG A 268 -3.62 12.35 3.31
CA ARG A 268 -2.19 12.23 3.67
C ARG A 268 -1.85 12.98 4.95
N VAL A 269 -2.38 14.18 5.19
CA VAL A 269 -2.18 14.91 6.45
C VAL A 269 -2.76 14.14 7.65
N SER A 270 -3.78 13.32 7.43
CA SER A 270 -4.46 12.52 8.44
C SER A 270 -3.77 11.16 8.71
N SER A 271 -3.07 10.61 7.71
CA SER A 271 -2.31 9.36 7.82
C SER A 271 -0.91 9.51 8.45
N TYR A 272 -0.49 10.74 8.74
CA TYR A 272 0.71 11.03 9.53
C TYR A 272 0.31 11.11 11.02
N GLY A 273 0.57 10.02 11.75
CA GLY A 273 0.16 9.84 13.14
C GLY A 273 1.04 10.60 14.13
N SER A 274 0.41 11.32 15.07
CA SER A 274 1.08 11.81 16.29
C SER A 274 0.53 11.05 17.48
N ILE A 275 1.38 10.43 18.28
CA ILE A 275 0.97 9.58 19.40
C ILE A 275 1.47 10.21 20.70
N GLY A 276 0.57 10.54 21.61
CA GLY A 276 0.94 11.02 22.95
C GLY A 276 0.66 9.96 24.01
N LYS A 277 0.91 10.33 25.27
CA LYS A 277 0.66 9.47 26.43
C LYS A 277 -0.80 8.99 26.58
N ALA A 278 -1.75 9.73 25.99
CA ALA A 278 -3.18 9.41 26.05
C ALA A 278 -3.69 8.70 24.79
N GLY A 279 -2.83 8.40 23.81
CA GLY A 279 -3.20 7.80 22.53
C GLY A 279 -2.93 8.68 21.31
N VAL A 280 -3.62 8.38 20.21
CA VAL A 280 -3.53 9.13 18.96
C VAL A 280 -4.05 10.56 19.16
N LEU A 281 -3.24 11.54 18.79
CA LEU A 281 -3.54 12.95 18.98
C LEU A 281 -4.36 13.52 17.81
N ASN A 282 -5.09 14.60 18.10
CA ASN A 282 -5.83 15.38 17.10
C ASN A 282 -6.82 14.54 16.27
N ARG A 283 -7.54 13.63 16.92
CA ARG A 283 -8.65 12.86 16.33
C ARG A 283 -9.98 13.33 16.89
N THR A 284 -11.04 13.31 16.08
CA THR A 284 -12.42 13.68 16.48
C THR A 284 -12.83 12.94 17.74
N ASN A 285 -12.59 11.63 17.76
CA ASN A 285 -12.83 10.76 18.89
C ASN A 285 -11.55 10.50 19.70
N PRO A 286 -11.64 10.23 21.01
CA PRO A 286 -10.51 9.68 21.76
C PRO A 286 -10.05 8.36 21.15
N SER A 287 -8.74 8.17 21.02
CA SER A 287 -8.16 6.96 20.43
C SER A 287 -6.99 6.49 21.29
N PRO A 288 -7.25 5.88 22.46
CA PRO A 288 -6.20 5.37 23.33
C PRO A 288 -5.37 4.30 22.60
N VAL A 289 -4.13 4.11 23.05
CA VAL A 289 -3.28 3.03 22.58
C VAL A 289 -2.77 2.19 23.74
N ILE A 290 -2.64 0.89 23.54
CA ILE A 290 -2.12 -0.05 24.53
C ILE A 290 -0.98 -0.87 23.93
N GLN A 291 -0.04 -1.35 24.76
CA GLN A 291 1.08 -2.15 24.30
C GLN A 291 0.96 -3.59 24.83
N GLY A 292 1.29 -4.57 23.99
CA GLY A 292 1.33 -5.98 24.37
C GLY A 292 1.43 -6.88 23.14
N SER A 293 1.71 -8.17 23.35
CA SER A 293 1.55 -9.16 22.29
C SER A 293 0.05 -9.37 21.98
N TYR A 294 -0.26 -9.99 20.84
CA TYR A 294 -1.63 -10.38 20.52
C TYR A 294 -2.23 -11.27 21.62
N GLU A 295 -1.46 -12.24 22.14
CA GLU A 295 -1.90 -13.15 23.21
C GLU A 295 -2.16 -12.43 24.54
N GLU A 296 -1.47 -11.32 24.81
CA GLU A 296 -1.70 -10.51 25.99
C GLU A 296 -2.94 -9.64 25.82
N VAL A 297 -3.06 -8.95 24.68
CA VAL A 297 -4.14 -8.00 24.40
C VAL A 297 -5.49 -8.69 24.19
N SER A 298 -5.49 -9.84 23.50
CA SER A 298 -6.71 -10.60 23.18
C SER A 298 -7.37 -11.30 24.38
N LYS A 299 -6.71 -11.33 25.55
CA LYS A 299 -7.31 -11.87 26.80
C LYS A 299 -8.49 -11.04 27.26
N ASP A 300 -8.37 -9.72 27.16
CA ASP A 300 -9.33 -8.76 27.72
C ASP A 300 -10.05 -7.95 26.63
N ASN A 301 -9.65 -8.07 25.36
CA ASN A 301 -10.15 -7.25 24.25
C ASN A 301 -10.38 -8.08 22.99
N ASN A 302 -11.34 -7.68 22.16
CA ASN A 302 -11.40 -8.15 20.77
C ASN A 302 -10.23 -7.53 20.00
N ALA A 303 -9.30 -8.34 19.50
CA ALA A 303 -8.11 -7.88 18.80
C ALA A 303 -7.93 -8.62 17.48
N LEU A 304 -7.47 -7.91 16.45
CA LEU A 304 -7.13 -8.51 15.16
C LEU A 304 -5.90 -9.40 15.32
N ASN A 305 -6.06 -10.70 15.03
CA ASN A 305 -4.95 -11.63 14.98
C ASN A 305 -4.01 -11.26 13.80
N PRO A 306 -2.76 -10.85 14.04
CA PRO A 306 -1.86 -10.44 12.95
C PRO A 306 -1.60 -11.54 11.93
N SER A 307 -1.73 -12.82 12.30
CA SER A 307 -1.58 -13.97 11.40
C SER A 307 -2.70 -14.11 10.36
N THR A 308 -3.78 -13.33 10.48
CA THR A 308 -4.86 -13.25 9.47
C THR A 308 -4.57 -12.20 8.39
N ILE A 309 -3.51 -11.42 8.56
CA ILE A 309 -3.03 -10.44 7.59
C ILE A 309 -1.98 -11.15 6.72
N SER A 310 -1.91 -10.81 5.43
CA SER A 310 -0.85 -11.26 4.51
C SER A 310 0.50 -10.62 4.86
N LEU A 311 1.11 -11.05 5.97
CA LEU A 311 2.42 -10.57 6.43
C LEU A 311 3.57 -11.23 5.64
N GLU A 312 4.63 -10.45 5.41
CA GLU A 312 5.87 -10.92 4.77
C GLU A 312 6.65 -11.90 5.67
N TYR A 313 6.39 -11.86 6.98
CA TYR A 313 6.94 -12.77 7.96
C TYR A 313 5.87 -13.10 9.02
N PRO A 314 5.75 -14.38 9.44
CA PRO A 314 4.77 -14.76 10.46
C PRO A 314 4.91 -13.97 11.76
N TYR A 315 3.78 -13.62 12.36
CA TYR A 315 3.78 -13.05 13.70
C TYR A 315 4.27 -14.08 14.73
N GLU A 316 5.22 -13.71 15.59
CA GLU A 316 5.85 -14.60 16.58
C GLU A 316 5.66 -14.09 18.02
N GLY A 317 4.60 -13.32 18.27
CA GLY A 317 4.34 -12.76 19.61
C GLY A 317 5.10 -11.46 19.89
N GLN A 318 5.47 -10.71 18.85
CA GLN A 318 6.08 -9.38 19.03
C GLN A 318 5.14 -8.48 19.84
N SER A 319 5.68 -7.70 20.78
CA SER A 319 4.89 -6.69 21.49
C SER A 319 4.62 -5.51 20.56
N LEU A 320 3.34 -5.16 20.38
CA LEU A 320 2.87 -4.12 19.47
C LEU A 320 2.04 -3.07 20.22
N TRP A 321 1.90 -1.90 19.62
CA TRP A 321 0.96 -0.86 19.97
C TRP A 321 -0.36 -1.09 19.24
N TRP A 322 -1.45 -1.08 19.98
CA TRP A 322 -2.80 -1.38 19.50
C TRP A 322 -3.70 -0.16 19.66
N MET A 323 -4.60 0.05 18.72
CA MET A 323 -5.63 1.10 18.77
C MET A 323 -6.99 0.57 18.33
N GLU A 324 -8.05 1.27 18.72
CA GLU A 324 -9.43 0.91 18.38
C GLU A 324 -9.76 1.18 16.90
N ALA A 325 -10.59 0.30 16.35
CA ALA A 325 -11.17 0.36 15.02
C ALA A 325 -12.58 -0.26 15.04
N GLU A 326 -13.34 -0.09 13.96
CA GLU A 326 -14.66 -0.70 13.77
C GLU A 326 -14.58 -1.78 12.70
N LYS A 327 -14.94 -3.02 13.06
CA LYS A 327 -15.01 -4.16 12.16
C LYS A 327 -16.45 -4.45 11.79
N PHE A 328 -16.75 -4.56 10.50
CA PHE A 328 -18.05 -5.08 10.07
C PHE A 328 -18.01 -6.61 10.05
N ASN A 329 -18.82 -7.28 10.88
CA ASN A 329 -18.81 -8.73 11.03
C ASN A 329 -19.79 -9.46 10.08
N GLY A 330 -20.44 -8.73 9.17
CA GLY A 330 -21.48 -9.25 8.27
C GLY A 330 -22.90 -8.86 8.67
N GLU A 331 -23.11 -8.48 9.92
CA GLU A 331 -24.41 -8.05 10.45
C GLU A 331 -24.35 -6.64 11.05
N GLU A 332 -23.32 -6.37 11.86
CA GLU A 332 -23.13 -5.10 12.55
C GLU A 332 -21.65 -4.71 12.65
N TYR A 333 -21.41 -3.47 13.09
CA TYR A 333 -20.07 -3.00 13.44
C TYR A 333 -19.75 -3.37 14.89
N GLU A 334 -18.61 -4.02 15.09
CA GLU A 334 -18.06 -4.34 16.40
C GLU A 334 -16.71 -3.63 16.61
N GLN A 335 -16.41 -3.28 17.86
CA GLN A 335 -15.11 -2.70 18.19
C GLN A 335 -14.03 -3.79 18.14
N VAL A 336 -12.88 -3.45 17.56
CA VAL A 336 -11.70 -4.32 17.50
C VAL A 336 -10.43 -3.49 17.72
N LEU A 337 -9.43 -4.08 18.36
CA LEU A 337 -8.08 -3.52 18.45
C LEU A 337 -7.22 -3.99 17.28
N ILE A 338 -6.49 -3.06 16.66
CA ILE A 338 -5.57 -3.35 15.56
C ILE A 338 -4.18 -2.75 15.82
N PRO A 339 -3.12 -3.29 15.22
CA PRO A 339 -1.78 -2.69 15.32
C PRO A 339 -1.75 -1.27 14.75
N VAL A 340 -1.22 -0.30 15.50
CA VAL A 340 -1.09 1.11 15.11
C VAL A 340 -0.28 1.27 13.82
N GLN A 341 0.78 0.46 13.66
CA GLN A 341 1.60 0.46 12.46
C GLN A 341 0.87 -0.01 11.19
N HIS A 342 -0.33 -0.60 11.29
CA HIS A 342 -1.17 -0.95 10.13
C HIS A 342 -2.04 0.23 9.65
N VAL A 343 -2.01 1.37 10.36
CA VAL A 343 -2.90 2.50 10.14
C VAL A 343 -2.18 3.71 9.54
N PHE A 344 -1.03 4.06 10.09
CA PHE A 344 -0.31 5.28 9.73
C PHE A 344 0.83 4.99 8.75
N LEU A 345 0.99 5.86 7.74
CA LEU A 345 2.09 5.75 6.77
C LEU A 345 3.46 5.99 7.42
N PHE A 346 3.51 6.93 8.36
CA PHE A 346 4.74 7.28 9.07
C PHE A 346 4.44 7.44 10.56
N CYS A 347 4.77 6.40 11.32
CA CYS A 347 4.71 6.41 12.79
C CYS A 347 5.83 5.52 13.34
N ASN A 348 6.86 6.13 13.93
CA ASN A 348 7.97 5.41 14.55
C ASN A 348 7.64 5.18 16.03
N LEU A 349 7.35 3.93 16.39
CA LEU A 349 7.00 3.49 17.73
C LEU A 349 8.02 2.48 18.23
N ASP A 350 8.06 2.29 19.54
CA ASP A 350 8.97 1.35 20.19
C ASP A 350 8.47 -0.10 20.07
N GLU A 351 8.55 -0.65 18.86
CA GLU A 351 8.08 -1.99 18.50
C GLU A 351 8.80 -2.55 17.26
N GLN A 352 8.68 -3.85 17.04
CA GLN A 352 9.15 -4.46 15.79
C GLN A 352 8.14 -4.27 14.67
N ASN A 353 8.64 -4.11 13.44
CA ASN A 353 7.80 -3.96 12.26
C ASN A 353 7.09 -5.28 11.92
N LEU A 354 5.84 -5.18 11.51
CA LEU A 354 5.06 -6.22 10.83
C LEU A 354 5.25 -6.16 9.32
N PHE A 355 5.57 -4.97 8.78
CA PHE A 355 5.67 -4.70 7.35
C PHE A 355 7.06 -4.14 6.99
N SER A 356 7.59 -4.50 5.83
CA SER A 356 8.85 -3.96 5.29
C SER A 356 8.69 -2.48 4.88
N GLY A 357 7.50 -2.16 4.38
CA GLY A 357 7.00 -0.82 4.09
C GLY A 357 5.50 -0.88 3.84
N LEU A 358 4.70 -0.35 4.77
CA LEU A 358 3.25 -0.26 4.58
C LEU A 358 2.91 0.81 3.53
N SER A 359 2.11 0.41 2.54
CA SER A 359 1.61 1.31 1.50
C SER A 359 0.41 2.12 1.97
N SER A 360 -0.04 3.06 1.12
CA SER A 360 -1.27 3.80 1.40
C SER A 360 -2.56 3.04 1.20
N THR A 361 -2.52 1.82 0.68
CA THR A 361 -3.69 1.00 0.36
C THR A 361 -4.79 1.10 1.42
N GLY A 362 -5.97 1.57 1.03
CA GLY A 362 -7.14 1.67 1.90
C GLY A 362 -7.24 2.98 2.68
N LEU A 363 -6.27 3.89 2.58
CA LEU A 363 -6.45 5.26 3.05
C LEU A 363 -7.33 6.01 2.07
N ALA A 364 -8.35 6.67 2.58
CA ALA A 364 -9.21 7.49 1.75
C ALA A 364 -9.85 8.63 2.54
N SER A 365 -10.05 9.75 1.89
CA SER A 365 -10.89 10.84 2.36
C SER A 365 -12.23 10.90 1.61
N GLY A 366 -13.23 11.53 2.21
CA GLY A 366 -14.56 11.68 1.62
C GLY A 366 -15.30 12.88 2.19
N ASN A 367 -16.34 13.34 1.50
CA ASN A 367 -17.22 14.38 2.05
C ASN A 367 -18.13 13.81 3.16
N THR A 368 -18.40 12.51 3.11
CA THR A 368 -19.00 11.74 4.20
C THR A 368 -18.09 10.59 4.57
N PHE A 369 -18.29 10.00 5.75
CA PHE A 369 -17.54 8.81 6.14
C PHE A 369 -17.79 7.63 5.21
N ALA A 370 -19.04 7.44 4.74
CA ALA A 370 -19.37 6.41 3.74
C ALA A 370 -18.62 6.59 2.41
N GLU A 371 -18.38 7.82 1.96
CA GLU A 371 -17.55 8.08 0.77
C GLU A 371 -16.08 7.72 0.99
N ALA A 372 -15.55 7.99 2.19
CA ALA A 372 -14.20 7.60 2.58
C ALA A 372 -14.10 6.05 2.66
N GLN A 373 -15.06 5.39 3.30
CA GLN A 373 -15.14 3.91 3.37
C GLN A 373 -15.19 3.30 1.97
N LEU A 374 -16.08 3.78 1.11
CA LEU A 374 -16.21 3.27 -0.26
C LEU A 374 -14.90 3.36 -1.03
N SER A 375 -14.26 4.54 -1.01
CA SER A 375 -13.01 4.76 -1.72
C SER A 375 -11.89 3.87 -1.16
N GLY A 376 -11.79 3.75 0.17
CA GLY A 376 -10.81 2.89 0.84
C GLY A 376 -11.01 1.41 0.47
N LEU A 377 -12.24 0.89 0.53
CA LEU A 377 -12.55 -0.48 0.13
C LEU A 377 -12.19 -0.76 -1.34
N LEU A 378 -12.56 0.15 -2.23
CA LEU A 378 -12.27 0.01 -3.66
C LEU A 378 -10.77 0.00 -3.93
N GLU A 379 -9.97 0.82 -3.23
CA GLU A 379 -8.51 0.79 -3.34
C GLU A 379 -7.94 -0.54 -2.80
N VAL A 380 -8.43 -1.06 -1.68
CA VAL A 380 -7.98 -2.39 -1.19
C VAL A 380 -8.29 -3.48 -2.23
N LEU A 381 -9.49 -3.47 -2.82
CA LEU A 381 -9.88 -4.42 -3.86
C LEU A 381 -9.05 -4.26 -5.14
N GLU A 382 -8.72 -3.03 -5.53
CA GLU A 382 -7.80 -2.75 -6.64
C GLU A 382 -6.44 -3.40 -6.40
N ARG A 383 -5.86 -3.16 -5.21
CA ARG A 383 -4.52 -3.65 -4.84
C ARG A 383 -4.50 -5.16 -4.69
N ASP A 384 -5.56 -5.76 -4.15
CA ASP A 384 -5.71 -7.22 -4.10
C ASP A 384 -5.73 -7.83 -5.50
N SER A 385 -6.51 -7.26 -6.43
CA SER A 385 -6.50 -7.66 -7.83
C SER A 385 -5.12 -7.47 -8.48
N ASP A 386 -4.45 -6.35 -8.19
CA ASP A 386 -3.13 -6.00 -8.72
C ASP A 386 -2.07 -7.04 -8.30
N SER A 387 -2.11 -7.47 -7.04
CA SER A 387 -1.20 -8.46 -6.44
C SER A 387 -1.50 -9.91 -6.82
N THR A 388 -2.75 -10.24 -7.15
CA THR A 388 -3.16 -11.65 -7.33
C THR A 388 -3.37 -12.06 -8.77
N LEU A 389 -3.48 -11.12 -9.72
CA LEU A 389 -3.72 -11.42 -11.13
C LEU A 389 -2.49 -11.11 -11.98
N PRO A 390 -1.85 -12.13 -12.57
CA PRO A 390 -0.76 -11.92 -13.52
C PRO A 390 -1.20 -11.16 -14.79
N PHE A 391 -0.23 -10.67 -15.57
CA PHE A 391 -0.50 -10.15 -16.90
C PHE A 391 -0.99 -11.27 -17.83
N ASP A 392 -2.14 -11.05 -18.46
CA ASP A 392 -2.78 -12.00 -19.36
C ASP A 392 -3.32 -11.27 -20.60
N LYS A 393 -2.72 -11.56 -21.75
CA LYS A 393 -3.11 -10.98 -23.04
C LYS A 393 -4.53 -11.38 -23.45
N GLU A 394 -5.04 -12.54 -23.05
CA GLU A 394 -6.42 -12.97 -23.37
C GLU A 394 -7.48 -12.08 -22.69
N ARG A 395 -7.09 -11.40 -21.61
CA ARG A 395 -7.94 -10.44 -20.87
C ARG A 395 -7.75 -8.99 -21.31
N CYS A 396 -6.88 -8.74 -22.29
CA CYS A 396 -6.59 -7.40 -22.78
C CYS A 396 -7.61 -6.92 -23.83
N PHE A 397 -7.86 -5.61 -23.87
CA PHE A 397 -8.79 -4.98 -24.80
C PHE A 397 -8.44 -3.50 -25.03
N THR A 398 -9.06 -2.90 -26.05
CA THR A 398 -9.10 -1.45 -26.27
C THR A 398 -10.53 -0.94 -26.11
N ILE A 399 -10.71 0.37 -26.02
CA ILE A 399 -12.05 0.96 -25.83
C ILE A 399 -12.45 1.90 -26.95
N GLU A 400 -13.77 2.00 -27.12
CA GLU A 400 -14.45 3.15 -27.73
C GLU A 400 -15.50 3.68 -26.75
N SER A 401 -15.99 4.90 -26.97
CA SER A 401 -17.01 5.52 -26.13
C SER A 401 -17.92 6.40 -26.97
N ASP A 402 -19.18 6.58 -26.56
CA ASP A 402 -20.11 7.58 -27.13
C ASP A 402 -20.03 8.93 -26.39
N ASN A 403 -19.34 9.00 -25.25
CA ASN A 403 -19.19 10.22 -24.48
C ASN A 403 -18.22 11.19 -25.18
N ALA A 404 -18.69 12.40 -25.50
CA ALA A 404 -17.92 13.38 -26.26
C ALA A 404 -16.61 13.80 -25.59
N GLU A 405 -16.56 13.93 -24.27
CA GLU A 405 -15.33 14.30 -23.54
C GLU A 405 -14.29 13.18 -23.59
N VAL A 406 -14.74 11.93 -23.42
CA VAL A 406 -13.88 10.75 -23.51
C VAL A 406 -13.40 10.52 -24.93
N GLN A 407 -14.30 10.59 -25.93
CA GLN A 407 -13.93 10.50 -27.35
C GLN A 407 -12.89 11.53 -27.73
N LYS A 408 -13.08 12.79 -27.30
CA LYS A 408 -12.10 13.85 -27.54
C LYS A 408 -10.74 13.48 -26.94
N HIS A 409 -10.71 13.02 -25.69
CA HIS A 409 -9.46 12.67 -25.03
C HIS A 409 -8.75 11.48 -25.69
N LEU A 410 -9.48 10.42 -26.05
CA LEU A 410 -8.94 9.28 -26.81
C LEU A 410 -8.42 9.71 -28.19
N GLY A 411 -9.11 10.64 -28.85
CA GLY A 411 -8.67 11.28 -30.09
C GLY A 411 -7.36 12.06 -29.89
N ASP A 412 -7.28 12.90 -28.85
CA ASP A 412 -6.08 13.67 -28.52
C ASP A 412 -4.87 12.75 -28.25
N LEU A 413 -5.06 11.62 -27.55
CA LEU A 413 -4.03 10.60 -27.34
C LEU A 413 -3.57 9.98 -28.67
N LYS A 414 -4.53 9.59 -29.51
CA LYS A 414 -4.25 9.01 -30.83
C LYS A 414 -3.50 9.97 -31.76
N ASP A 415 -3.87 11.24 -31.77
CA ASP A 415 -3.22 12.28 -32.59
C ASP A 415 -1.76 12.51 -32.16
N LEU A 416 -1.44 12.30 -30.87
CA LEU A 416 -0.09 12.32 -30.34
C LEU A 416 0.68 11.01 -30.55
N GLY A 417 0.03 9.97 -31.10
CA GLY A 417 0.59 8.63 -31.22
C GLY A 417 0.76 7.91 -29.88
N ILE A 418 -0.02 8.31 -28.87
CA ILE A 418 -0.09 7.64 -27.56
C ILE A 418 -1.18 6.56 -27.65
N ASN A 419 -0.75 5.34 -27.89
CA ASN A 419 -1.57 4.14 -27.86
C ASN A 419 -1.73 3.66 -26.42
N VAL A 420 -2.98 3.41 -26.03
CA VAL A 420 -3.36 2.89 -24.70
C VAL A 420 -4.24 1.67 -24.89
N TRP A 421 -4.03 0.65 -24.06
CA TRP A 421 -4.90 -0.52 -23.96
C TRP A 421 -5.09 -0.89 -22.49
N PHE A 422 -5.96 -1.87 -22.25
CA PHE A 422 -6.43 -2.22 -20.91
C PHE A 422 -6.36 -3.73 -20.71
N GLN A 423 -6.15 -4.17 -19.47
CA GLN A 423 -6.42 -5.53 -19.02
C GLN A 423 -7.59 -5.50 -18.03
N ASP A 424 -8.50 -6.45 -18.20
CA ASP A 424 -9.53 -6.73 -17.20
C ASP A 424 -8.87 -7.37 -15.97
N MET A 425 -8.94 -6.70 -14.83
CA MET A 425 -8.39 -7.12 -13.54
C MET A 425 -9.50 -7.49 -12.54
N THR A 426 -10.73 -7.69 -13.02
CA THR A 426 -11.85 -8.12 -12.18
C THR A 426 -11.51 -9.49 -11.57
N SER A 427 -11.44 -9.57 -10.24
CA SER A 427 -11.16 -10.81 -9.51
C SER A 427 -12.41 -11.68 -9.38
N GLU A 428 -12.28 -12.82 -8.71
CA GLU A 428 -13.37 -13.70 -8.30
C GLU A 428 -14.51 -12.98 -7.54
N LEU A 429 -14.23 -11.86 -6.88
CA LEU A 429 -15.22 -11.04 -6.18
C LEU A 429 -16.15 -10.27 -7.15
N GLY A 430 -15.78 -10.16 -8.42
CA GLY A 430 -16.63 -9.60 -9.48
C GLY A 430 -16.84 -8.08 -9.40
N VAL A 431 -16.01 -7.35 -8.65
CA VAL A 431 -16.00 -5.88 -8.65
C VAL A 431 -15.17 -5.41 -9.85
N PRO A 432 -15.73 -4.58 -10.75
CA PRO A 432 -15.01 -4.11 -11.94
C PRO A 432 -13.68 -3.46 -11.59
N CYS A 433 -12.60 -4.02 -12.09
CA CYS A 433 -11.24 -3.54 -11.88
C CYS A 433 -10.47 -3.62 -13.19
N TYR A 434 -9.73 -2.58 -13.54
CA TYR A 434 -9.01 -2.50 -14.81
C TYR A 434 -7.61 -1.94 -14.60
N ARG A 435 -6.67 -2.38 -15.45
CA ARG A 435 -5.33 -1.80 -15.55
C ARG A 435 -5.14 -1.24 -16.95
N ALA A 436 -4.77 0.03 -17.06
CA ALA A 436 -4.44 0.68 -18.32
C ALA A 436 -2.93 0.69 -18.55
N PHE A 437 -2.50 0.60 -19.80
CA PHE A 437 -1.09 0.54 -20.18
C PHE A 437 -0.73 1.56 -21.24
N ALA A 438 0.40 2.23 -21.04
CA ALA A 438 1.11 3.00 -22.06
C ALA A 438 2.57 2.56 -22.08
N VAL A 439 3.02 1.99 -23.21
CA VAL A 439 4.38 1.44 -23.33
C VAL A 439 5.27 2.42 -24.07
N GLY A 440 6.27 2.97 -23.40
CA GLY A 440 7.23 3.87 -24.06
C GLY A 440 8.00 3.16 -25.17
N ARG A 441 8.64 3.93 -26.07
CA ARG A 441 9.36 3.36 -27.22
C ARG A 441 10.54 2.46 -26.85
N LEU A 442 11.03 2.57 -25.61
CA LEU A 442 12.11 1.75 -25.10
C LEU A 442 11.59 0.47 -24.42
N GLY A 443 10.27 0.25 -24.41
CA GLY A 443 9.63 -0.92 -23.78
C GLY A 443 9.25 -0.70 -22.31
N ASP A 444 9.43 0.50 -21.77
CA ASP A 444 9.00 0.85 -20.41
C ASP A 444 7.46 0.81 -20.31
N ILE A 445 6.94 -0.09 -19.48
CA ILE A 445 5.51 -0.26 -19.25
C ILE A 445 5.07 0.72 -18.15
N ASN A 446 4.22 1.68 -18.53
CA ASN A 446 3.59 2.60 -17.59
C ASN A 446 2.14 2.13 -17.38
N LYS A 447 1.76 1.89 -16.13
CA LYS A 447 0.45 1.32 -15.78
C LYS A 447 -0.31 2.19 -14.78
N GLY A 448 -1.63 2.21 -14.91
CA GLY A 448 -2.57 2.85 -13.99
C GLY A 448 -3.71 1.90 -13.64
N GLY A 449 -4.13 1.89 -12.38
CA GLY A 449 -5.16 0.99 -11.84
C GLY A 449 -6.49 1.72 -11.60
N GLY A 450 -7.59 0.97 -11.54
CA GLY A 450 -8.86 1.53 -11.14
C GLY A 450 -9.89 0.46 -10.82
N CYS A 451 -10.48 0.55 -9.64
CA CYS A 451 -11.56 -0.32 -9.16
C CYS A 451 -12.80 0.51 -8.78
N ASN A 452 -13.97 0.08 -9.22
CA ASN A 452 -15.25 0.72 -8.88
C ASN A 452 -16.42 -0.22 -9.15
N LEU A 453 -17.53 -0.06 -8.44
CA LEU A 453 -18.78 -0.76 -8.80
C LEU A 453 -19.31 -0.34 -10.17
N ASP A 454 -19.05 0.90 -10.60
CA ASP A 454 -19.28 1.39 -11.98
C ASP A 454 -18.02 1.16 -12.83
N GLY A 455 -18.08 0.19 -13.73
CA GLY A 455 -16.95 -0.18 -14.58
C GLY A 455 -16.42 0.95 -15.47
N LYS A 456 -17.25 1.95 -15.80
CA LYS A 456 -16.81 3.13 -16.56
C LYS A 456 -15.88 3.97 -15.71
N ARG A 457 -16.25 4.21 -14.44
CA ARG A 457 -15.42 4.96 -13.49
C ARG A 457 -14.13 4.22 -13.19
N ALA A 458 -14.19 2.90 -12.99
CA ALA A 458 -13.01 2.06 -12.79
C ALA A 458 -12.02 2.21 -13.96
N LEU A 459 -12.51 2.09 -15.21
CA LEU A 459 -11.65 2.17 -16.39
C LEU A 459 -11.09 3.58 -16.61
N LEU A 460 -11.90 4.61 -16.45
CA LEU A 460 -11.44 6.01 -16.60
C LEU A 460 -10.44 6.39 -15.51
N SER A 461 -10.59 5.87 -14.29
CA SER A 461 -9.58 6.00 -13.24
C SER A 461 -8.26 5.41 -13.72
N ALA A 462 -8.27 4.13 -14.14
CA ALA A 462 -7.09 3.44 -14.66
C ALA A 462 -6.40 4.21 -15.79
N LEU A 463 -7.16 4.75 -16.75
CA LEU A 463 -6.63 5.58 -17.85
C LEU A 463 -5.92 6.84 -17.31
N THR A 464 -6.58 7.60 -16.44
CA THR A 464 -6.04 8.89 -15.95
C THR A 464 -4.88 8.73 -14.98
N GLU A 465 -4.77 7.57 -14.34
CA GLU A 465 -3.71 7.18 -13.39
C GLU A 465 -2.36 6.87 -14.07
N VAL A 466 -2.36 6.47 -15.35
CA VAL A 466 -1.15 6.05 -16.05
C VAL A 466 -0.06 7.14 -15.98
N PRO A 467 1.11 6.87 -15.39
CA PRO A 467 2.17 7.86 -15.16
C PRO A 467 2.99 8.13 -16.43
N TYR A 468 2.33 8.56 -17.51
CA TYR A 468 2.96 8.86 -18.79
C TYR A 468 2.71 10.32 -19.20
N PRO A 469 3.68 11.02 -19.82
CA PRO A 469 3.50 12.43 -20.12
C PRO A 469 2.33 12.74 -21.05
N PHE A 470 1.53 13.77 -20.74
CA PHE A 470 0.44 14.26 -21.59
C PHE A 470 0.35 15.81 -21.63
N PRO A 471 0.47 16.44 -22.81
CA PRO A 471 0.91 15.86 -24.08
C PRO A 471 2.34 15.34 -23.98
N GLY A 472 2.63 14.21 -24.62
CA GLY A 472 3.90 13.49 -24.48
C GLY A 472 4.38 12.82 -25.76
N PRO A 473 5.50 12.07 -25.70
CA PRO A 473 6.02 11.33 -26.84
C PRO A 473 5.07 10.19 -27.23
N ALA A 474 5.16 9.76 -28.49
CA ALA A 474 4.41 8.59 -28.97
C ALA A 474 4.88 7.29 -28.29
N THR A 475 3.94 6.40 -27.99
CA THR A 475 4.18 5.08 -27.39
C THR A 475 4.42 4.00 -28.45
N ALA A 476 4.79 2.80 -28.02
CA ALA A 476 4.71 1.59 -28.81
C ALA A 476 3.24 1.30 -29.23
N PRO A 477 3.02 0.59 -30.35
CA PRO A 477 1.67 0.20 -30.75
C PRO A 477 1.02 -0.75 -29.74
N CYS A 478 -0.31 -0.75 -29.68
CA CYS A 478 -1.05 -1.77 -28.93
C CYS A 478 -0.71 -3.17 -29.48
N PRO A 479 -0.79 -4.22 -28.64
CA PRO A 479 -0.75 -5.60 -29.11
C PRO A 479 -1.77 -5.85 -30.24
N GLU A 480 -1.36 -6.63 -31.24
CA GLU A 480 -2.26 -6.99 -32.34
C GLU A 480 -3.41 -7.90 -31.85
N GLY A 481 -4.58 -7.71 -32.46
CA GLY A 481 -5.75 -8.59 -32.26
C GLY A 481 -6.56 -8.35 -30.99
N LEU A 482 -6.32 -7.26 -30.26
CA LEU A 482 -7.12 -6.93 -29.08
C LEU A 482 -8.59 -6.63 -29.46
N PRO A 483 -9.57 -7.19 -28.74
CA PRO A 483 -10.97 -6.81 -28.93
C PRO A 483 -11.19 -5.34 -28.55
N VAL A 484 -12.18 -4.72 -29.18
CA VAL A 484 -12.69 -3.39 -28.80
C VAL A 484 -13.93 -3.58 -27.93
N ARG A 485 -13.95 -2.95 -26.76
CA ARG A 485 -15.13 -2.89 -25.88
C ARG A 485 -15.68 -1.48 -25.88
N LYS A 486 -17.00 -1.34 -25.83
CA LYS A 486 -17.62 -0.03 -25.63
C LYS A 486 -17.59 0.31 -24.15
N LEU A 487 -17.11 1.50 -23.80
CA LEU A 487 -17.06 1.99 -22.42
C LEU A 487 -18.45 1.91 -21.79
N GLU A 488 -19.49 2.28 -22.54
CA GLU A 488 -20.86 2.34 -22.03
C GLU A 488 -21.46 0.97 -21.67
N ASP A 489 -20.88 -0.12 -22.21
CA ASP A 489 -21.34 -1.49 -22.01
C ASP A 489 -20.62 -2.21 -20.85
N LEU A 490 -19.68 -1.53 -20.18
CA LEU A 490 -19.03 -2.07 -18.99
C LEU A 490 -20.03 -2.23 -17.84
N PRO A 491 -19.85 -3.26 -16.97
CA PRO A 491 -20.78 -3.56 -15.87
C PRO A 491 -20.93 -2.39 -14.89
N ASP A 492 -22.15 -2.20 -14.37
CA ASP A 492 -22.45 -1.20 -13.34
C ASP A 492 -23.27 -1.81 -12.20
N PHE A 493 -22.62 -1.92 -11.05
CA PHE A 493 -23.19 -2.43 -9.81
C PHE A 493 -23.42 -1.31 -8.78
N SER A 494 -23.26 -0.05 -9.16
CA SER A 494 -23.51 1.08 -8.27
C SER A 494 -25.00 1.20 -7.92
N THR A 495 -25.25 1.79 -6.76
CA THR A 495 -26.59 1.98 -6.16
C THR A 495 -27.05 3.44 -6.25
N GLY A 496 -26.17 4.34 -6.68
CA GLY A 496 -26.42 5.79 -6.67
C GLY A 496 -26.25 6.45 -5.30
N SER A 497 -25.68 5.75 -4.31
CA SER A 497 -25.31 6.33 -3.01
C SER A 497 -24.04 5.66 -2.46
N ALA A 498 -23.20 6.41 -1.74
CA ALA A 498 -22.03 5.84 -1.10
C ALA A 498 -22.43 4.81 -0.03
N ASP A 499 -23.46 5.08 0.77
CA ASP A 499 -23.97 4.17 1.80
C ASP A 499 -24.44 2.83 1.20
N GLY A 500 -25.16 2.86 0.07
CA GLY A 500 -25.59 1.64 -0.62
C GLY A 500 -24.45 0.88 -1.27
N ASP A 501 -23.47 1.58 -1.83
CA ASP A 501 -22.28 0.97 -2.43
C ASP A 501 -21.39 0.32 -1.36
N VAL A 502 -21.20 0.95 -0.20
CA VAL A 502 -20.54 0.34 0.98
C VAL A 502 -21.29 -0.91 1.42
N MET A 503 -22.62 -0.84 1.53
CA MET A 503 -23.43 -2.02 1.90
C MET A 503 -23.24 -3.19 0.93
N VAL A 504 -23.19 -2.93 -0.38
CA VAL A 504 -22.91 -3.97 -1.39
C VAL A 504 -21.53 -4.60 -1.16
N LEU A 505 -20.49 -3.80 -0.97
CA LEU A 505 -19.12 -4.28 -0.79
C LEU A 505 -18.93 -5.00 0.55
N GLU A 506 -19.50 -4.50 1.64
CA GLU A 506 -19.43 -5.15 2.96
C GLU A 506 -20.15 -6.50 2.97
N ASN A 507 -21.33 -6.59 2.36
CA ASN A 507 -22.05 -7.86 2.22
C ASN A 507 -21.30 -8.82 1.29
N LEU A 508 -20.65 -8.30 0.24
CA LEU A 508 -19.80 -9.09 -0.66
C LEU A 508 -18.63 -9.70 0.09
N LEU A 509 -17.90 -8.88 0.85
CA LEU A 509 -16.75 -9.33 1.62
C LEU A 509 -17.17 -10.34 2.69
N ALA A 510 -18.18 -10.03 3.50
CA ALA A 510 -18.62 -10.91 4.59
C ALA A 510 -19.13 -12.27 4.09
N LYS A 511 -19.85 -12.30 2.95
CA LYS A 511 -20.31 -13.54 2.32
C LYS A 511 -19.17 -14.42 1.78
N ASN A 512 -17.98 -13.85 1.59
CA ASN A 512 -16.76 -14.55 1.21
C ASN A 512 -15.76 -14.62 2.38
N GLU A 513 -16.23 -14.48 3.63
CA GLU A 513 -15.45 -14.59 4.86
C GLU A 513 -14.31 -13.56 5.01
N PHE A 514 -14.42 -12.43 4.31
CA PHE A 514 -13.58 -11.25 4.52
C PHE A 514 -14.35 -10.22 5.34
N TYR A 515 -13.76 -9.74 6.43
CA TYR A 515 -14.43 -8.80 7.35
C TYR A 515 -13.69 -7.46 7.34
N PRO A 516 -14.23 -6.44 6.66
CA PRO A 516 -13.56 -5.15 6.57
C PRO A 516 -13.52 -4.44 7.92
N ILE A 517 -12.40 -3.77 8.18
CA ILE A 517 -12.11 -3.00 9.38
C ILE A 517 -11.82 -1.56 8.95
N TYR A 518 -12.39 -0.59 9.66
CA TYR A 518 -12.23 0.83 9.39
C TYR A 518 -11.66 1.55 10.61
N VAL A 519 -10.71 2.42 10.35
CA VAL A 519 -10.15 3.33 11.35
C VAL A 519 -10.54 4.75 11.00
N ASP A 520 -11.32 5.41 11.85
CA ASP A 520 -11.61 6.83 11.69
C ASP A 520 -10.35 7.67 12.00
N LEU A 521 -9.77 8.24 10.93
CA LEU A 521 -8.61 9.12 10.99
C LEU A 521 -8.97 10.60 10.90
N THR A 522 -10.27 10.94 10.99
CA THR A 522 -10.76 12.31 10.92
C THR A 522 -10.08 13.19 11.95
N ARG A 523 -9.39 14.22 11.47
CA ARG A 523 -8.73 15.19 12.34
C ARG A 523 -9.71 16.24 12.85
N LYS A 524 -9.60 16.61 14.13
CA LYS A 524 -10.42 17.68 14.74
C LYS A 524 -10.25 19.02 14.05
N ASP A 525 -9.05 19.30 13.56
CA ASP A 525 -8.68 20.56 12.94
C ASP A 525 -9.01 20.64 11.43
N LEU A 526 -9.32 19.51 10.78
CA LEU A 526 -9.85 19.47 9.42
C LEU A 526 -11.37 19.31 9.39
N GLY A 527 -11.91 18.41 10.21
CA GLY A 527 -13.33 18.05 10.19
C GLY A 527 -13.79 17.35 8.91
N ILE A 528 -12.85 16.84 8.09
CA ILE A 528 -13.14 16.13 6.84
C ILE A 528 -12.91 14.63 7.08
N PRO A 529 -13.90 13.77 6.80
CA PRO A 529 -13.79 12.33 6.95
C PRO A 529 -12.57 11.73 6.27
N VAL A 530 -11.78 10.97 7.04
CA VAL A 530 -10.69 10.13 6.53
C VAL A 530 -10.76 8.78 7.22
N THR A 531 -10.57 7.71 6.45
CA THR A 531 -10.51 6.35 6.98
C THR A 531 -9.26 5.62 6.50
N ARG A 532 -8.84 4.61 7.26
CA ARG A 532 -8.04 3.48 6.78
C ARG A 532 -8.94 2.25 6.75
N ALA A 533 -9.24 1.73 5.57
CA ALA A 533 -9.87 0.44 5.37
C ALA A 533 -8.82 -0.68 5.36
N ILE A 534 -9.08 -1.77 6.07
CA ILE A 534 -8.23 -2.95 6.18
C ILE A 534 -9.11 -4.18 5.98
N ILE A 535 -8.70 -5.09 5.09
CA ILE A 535 -9.43 -6.34 4.84
C ILE A 535 -8.46 -7.50 5.08
N PRO A 536 -8.44 -8.08 6.29
CA PRO A 536 -7.59 -9.25 6.57
C PRO A 536 -7.88 -10.38 5.58
N GLY A 537 -6.82 -11.02 5.08
CA GLY A 537 -6.88 -12.06 4.04
C GLY A 537 -6.80 -11.57 2.60
N LEU A 538 -6.89 -10.26 2.35
CA LEU A 538 -6.57 -9.67 1.04
C LEU A 538 -5.14 -9.12 1.02
N GLU A 539 -4.55 -9.06 -0.17
CA GLU A 539 -3.19 -8.52 -0.34
C GLU A 539 -3.18 -7.00 -0.16
N ILE A 540 -2.22 -6.48 0.62
CA ILE A 540 -2.12 -5.05 0.94
C ILE A 540 -0.93 -4.38 0.24
N ILE A 541 0.13 -5.16 0.00
CA ILE A 541 1.36 -4.73 -0.68
C ILE A 541 1.34 -5.31 -2.09
N SER A 542 1.29 -4.43 -3.11
CA SER A 542 1.29 -4.82 -4.52
C SER A 542 2.68 -4.87 -5.13
N ASP A 543 3.62 -4.10 -4.58
CA ASP A 543 4.97 -4.02 -5.10
C ASP A 543 5.78 -5.24 -4.62
N MET A 544 6.21 -6.06 -5.57
CA MET A 544 7.05 -7.21 -5.25
C MET A 544 8.49 -6.78 -4.97
N ASP A 545 8.98 -7.10 -3.78
CA ASP A 545 10.38 -6.97 -3.40
C ASP A 545 10.96 -8.28 -2.81
N LYS A 546 12.13 -8.19 -2.19
CA LYS A 546 12.86 -9.33 -1.58
C LYS A 546 12.20 -9.97 -0.36
N PHE A 547 11.20 -9.32 0.23
CA PHE A 547 10.43 -9.80 1.37
C PHE A 547 9.11 -10.43 0.94
N SER A 548 8.70 -10.21 -0.32
CA SER A 548 7.45 -10.73 -0.87
C SER A 548 7.23 -12.20 -0.57
N ARG A 549 5.98 -12.51 -0.23
CA ARG A 549 5.46 -13.85 -0.07
C ARG A 549 4.38 -14.05 -1.13
N ILE A 550 4.75 -14.69 -2.25
CA ILE A 550 3.81 -15.10 -3.30
C ILE A 550 2.62 -15.82 -2.68
N SER A 551 1.42 -15.28 -2.80
CA SER A 551 0.26 -15.84 -2.12
C SER A 551 -0.33 -17.07 -2.85
N PRO A 552 -1.05 -17.94 -2.14
CA PRO A 552 -1.73 -19.08 -2.77
C PRO A 552 -2.72 -18.67 -3.87
N ARG A 553 -3.36 -17.50 -3.75
CA ARG A 553 -4.28 -16.97 -4.78
C ARG A 553 -3.52 -16.55 -6.04
N LEU A 554 -2.40 -15.83 -5.90
CA LEU A 554 -1.54 -15.49 -7.03
C LEU A 554 -1.00 -16.74 -7.73
N PHE A 555 -0.49 -17.71 -6.95
CA PHE A 555 0.06 -18.94 -7.51
C PHE A 555 -1.00 -19.78 -8.23
N ARG A 556 -2.21 -19.91 -7.67
CA ARG A 556 -3.35 -20.53 -8.35
C ARG A 556 -3.66 -19.83 -9.67
N ASN A 557 -3.80 -18.51 -9.67
CA ASN A 557 -4.15 -17.75 -10.88
C ASN A 557 -3.07 -17.89 -11.97
N TYR A 558 -1.80 -17.98 -11.59
CA TYR A 558 -0.70 -18.34 -12.49
C TYR A 558 -0.89 -19.73 -13.12
N LEU A 559 -1.19 -20.75 -12.32
CA LEU A 559 -1.41 -22.12 -12.80
C LEU A 559 -2.66 -22.23 -13.69
N GLU A 560 -3.73 -21.46 -13.41
CA GLU A 560 -4.92 -21.35 -14.27
C GLU A 560 -4.56 -20.81 -15.65
N ILE A 561 -3.81 -19.71 -15.72
CA ILE A 561 -3.33 -19.12 -16.99
C ILE A 561 -2.52 -20.16 -17.79
N LYS A 562 -1.75 -21.01 -17.10
CA LYS A 562 -0.99 -22.10 -17.71
C LYS A 562 -1.75 -23.39 -17.96
N LYS A 563 -3.02 -23.45 -17.56
CA LYS A 563 -3.90 -24.61 -17.78
C LYS A 563 -3.29 -25.89 -17.20
N VAL A 564 -2.68 -25.77 -16.01
CA VAL A 564 -2.04 -26.87 -15.27
C VAL A 564 -2.75 -27.20 -13.95
N LEU A 565 -3.96 -26.67 -13.74
CA LEU A 565 -4.87 -27.06 -12.66
C LEU A 565 -5.91 -28.08 -13.09
#